data_AF-A0A6P0U7X4-F1
#
_entry.id   AF-A0A6P0U7X4-F1
#
_cell.length_a   1.000
_cell.length_b   1.000
_cell.length_c   1.000
_cell.angle_alpha   90.00
_cell.angle_beta   90.00
_cell.angle_gamma   90.00
#
_symmetry.space_group_name_H-M   'P 1'
#
loop_
_entity.id
_entity.type
_entity.pdbx_description
1 polymer ?
#
loop_
_entity_poly.entity_id
_entity_poly.type
_entity_poly.pdbx_seq_one_letter_code
_entity_poly.pdbx_strand_id
1 'polypeptide(L)'
;MFADRSRASDFSNALEQIVKDPSTAVRLCAASALTAMLNYDRDIAVRLFLELCKTDEELLGTKTVEHFLYYALQTHFRELKPVLEQMISSELLEVVITGAKQACLLSLVNDEANDLAKRCLSGTENHRISAAEIFVANLRSGYFREFCEKSLIQLFNDPDEKVRDLTSTCFRKFEGEELGNYINLIEAFVDSQAFKHKAYDLIYGLEKTTAKLPEVTLSVCEKFIENLAPDTGSTDIVSKLLIRIYSQSKKQDEKKRCLDIVDRMAQCESNISLYQALHQFER
;
A
#
# COMPACT_ATOMS: atom_id res chain seq x y z
N MET A 1 -21.59 -15.18 24.05
CA MET A 1 -22.82 -15.60 23.34
C MET A 1 -22.52 -16.47 22.12
N PHE A 2 -21.42 -16.23 21.41
CA PHE A 2 -21.01 -16.95 20.20
C PHE A 2 -20.03 -18.13 20.47
N ALA A 3 -20.37 -19.07 21.36
CA ALA A 3 -19.52 -20.25 21.61
C ALA A 3 -20.18 -21.58 21.18
N ASP A 4 -21.49 -21.60 21.00
CA ASP A 4 -22.26 -22.82 20.73
C ASP A 4 -22.87 -22.77 19.32
N ARG A 5 -22.44 -23.69 18.45
CA ARG A 5 -22.90 -23.75 17.06
C ARG A 5 -24.38 -24.14 16.94
N SER A 6 -24.94 -24.82 17.94
CA SER A 6 -26.33 -25.27 17.92
C SER A 6 -27.34 -24.13 18.04
N ARG A 7 -26.91 -22.95 18.53
CA ARG A 7 -27.78 -21.79 18.75
C ARG A 7 -27.92 -20.88 17.52
N ALA A 8 -27.14 -21.10 16.46
CA ALA A 8 -27.19 -20.26 15.26
C ALA A 8 -28.56 -20.34 14.53
N SER A 9 -29.20 -21.52 14.56
CA SER A 9 -30.55 -21.73 14.03
C SER A 9 -31.60 -20.90 14.79
N ASP A 10 -31.44 -20.76 16.11
CA ASP A 10 -32.41 -20.04 16.95
C ASP A 10 -32.46 -18.55 16.64
N PHE A 11 -31.34 -17.98 16.18
CA PHE A 11 -31.24 -16.57 15.82
C PHE A 11 -31.53 -16.29 14.34
N SER A 12 -31.66 -17.31 13.50
CA SER A 12 -31.83 -17.14 12.04
C SER A 12 -33.09 -16.35 11.69
N ASN A 13 -34.22 -16.66 12.34
CA ASN A 13 -35.47 -15.92 12.14
C ASN A 13 -35.36 -14.46 12.59
N ALA A 14 -34.67 -14.20 13.72
CA ALA A 14 -34.46 -12.84 14.20
C ALA A 14 -33.55 -12.05 13.23
N LEU A 15 -32.50 -12.70 12.71
CA LEU A 15 -31.60 -12.12 11.72
C LEU A 15 -32.34 -11.76 10.42
N GLU A 16 -33.23 -12.63 9.95
CA GLU A 16 -34.08 -12.37 8.77
C GLU A 16 -35.00 -11.15 8.93
N GLN A 17 -35.44 -10.84 10.15
CA GLN A 17 -36.25 -9.65 10.43
C GLN A 17 -35.37 -8.40 10.53
N ILE A 18 -34.27 -8.45 11.28
CA ILE A 18 -33.47 -7.24 11.52
C ILE A 18 -32.76 -6.71 10.28
N VAL A 19 -32.43 -7.57 9.30
CA VAL A 19 -31.85 -7.11 8.02
C VAL A 19 -32.83 -6.29 7.18
N LYS A 20 -34.13 -6.41 7.45
CA LYS A 20 -35.23 -5.66 6.81
C LYS A 20 -35.83 -4.59 7.73
N ASP A 21 -35.28 -4.42 8.93
CA ASP A 21 -35.80 -3.45 9.90
C ASP A 21 -35.75 -2.05 9.29
N PRO A 22 -36.77 -1.19 9.45
CA PRO A 22 -36.79 0.15 8.87
C PRO A 22 -35.67 1.07 9.39
N SER A 23 -35.12 0.81 10.58
CA SER A 23 -34.05 1.59 11.19
C SER A 23 -32.67 1.24 10.64
N THR A 24 -31.97 2.21 10.04
CA THR A 24 -30.57 2.08 9.62
C THR A 24 -29.66 1.65 10.77
N ALA A 25 -29.92 2.12 11.99
CA ALA A 25 -29.14 1.73 13.17
C ALA A 25 -29.29 0.24 13.51
N VAL A 26 -30.50 -0.31 13.35
CA VAL A 26 -30.74 -1.75 13.56
C VAL A 26 -30.08 -2.57 12.46
N ARG A 27 -30.15 -2.10 11.20
CA ARG A 27 -29.47 -2.71 10.05
C ARG A 27 -27.94 -2.72 10.19
N LEU A 28 -27.35 -1.67 10.77
CA LEU A 28 -25.92 -1.64 11.12
C LEU A 28 -25.55 -2.73 12.13
N CYS A 29 -26.36 -2.91 13.18
CA CYS A 29 -26.18 -4.00 14.14
C CYS A 29 -26.35 -5.38 13.49
N ALA A 30 -27.25 -5.48 12.51
CA ALA A 30 -27.45 -6.71 11.73
C ALA A 30 -26.16 -7.11 11.00
N ALA A 31 -25.47 -6.18 10.33
CA ALA A 31 -24.19 -6.47 9.67
C ALA A 31 -23.14 -7.06 10.64
N SER A 32 -23.03 -6.54 11.87
CA SER A 32 -22.11 -7.10 12.88
C SER A 32 -22.51 -8.52 13.29
N ALA A 33 -23.81 -8.77 13.45
CA ALA A 33 -24.32 -10.09 13.79
C ALA A 33 -24.10 -11.10 12.65
N LEU A 34 -24.24 -10.67 11.40
CA LEU A 34 -23.94 -11.48 10.21
C LEU A 34 -22.45 -11.81 10.12
N THR A 35 -21.55 -10.88 10.49
CA THR A 35 -20.11 -11.19 10.58
C THR A 35 -19.84 -12.29 11.60
N ALA A 36 -20.52 -12.28 12.75
CA ALA A 36 -20.43 -13.38 13.71
C ALA A 36 -20.99 -14.69 13.13
N MET A 37 -22.08 -14.61 12.35
CA MET A 37 -22.74 -15.75 11.71
C MET A 37 -21.84 -16.48 10.70
N LEU A 38 -20.87 -15.79 10.06
CA LEU A 38 -19.87 -16.40 9.18
C LEU A 38 -19.05 -17.53 9.85
N ASN A 39 -18.99 -17.59 11.18
CA ASN A 39 -18.31 -18.67 11.90
C ASN A 39 -19.16 -19.96 12.04
N TYR A 40 -20.45 -19.88 11.70
CA TYR A 40 -21.43 -20.94 11.89
C TYR A 40 -22.01 -21.43 10.57
N ASP A 41 -22.58 -20.50 9.80
CA ASP A 41 -23.22 -20.76 8.53
C ASP A 41 -22.97 -19.57 7.60
N ARG A 42 -22.00 -19.77 6.70
CA ARG A 42 -21.56 -18.70 5.79
C ARG A 42 -22.57 -18.46 4.67
N ASP A 43 -23.24 -19.51 4.20
CA ASP A 43 -24.24 -19.40 3.12
C ASP A 43 -25.43 -18.56 3.58
N ILE A 44 -25.95 -18.81 4.79
CA ILE A 44 -27.03 -18.01 5.35
C ILE A 44 -26.54 -16.58 5.63
N ALA A 45 -25.36 -16.42 6.22
CA ALA A 45 -24.83 -15.08 6.50
C ALA A 45 -24.72 -14.23 5.23
N VAL A 46 -24.21 -14.79 4.14
CA VAL A 46 -24.09 -14.12 2.84
C VAL A 46 -25.45 -13.86 2.21
N ARG A 47 -26.38 -14.82 2.25
CA ARG A 47 -27.76 -14.62 1.77
C ARG A 47 -28.43 -13.44 2.47
N LEU A 48 -28.34 -13.38 3.80
CA LEU A 48 -28.94 -12.31 4.59
C LEU A 48 -28.23 -10.96 4.40
N PHE A 49 -26.91 -10.99 4.20
CA PHE A 49 -26.14 -9.80 3.87
C PHE A 49 -26.56 -9.23 2.50
N LEU A 50 -26.79 -10.08 1.50
CA LEU A 50 -27.29 -9.63 0.20
C LEU A 50 -28.67 -8.99 0.30
N GLU A 51 -29.55 -9.48 1.19
CA GLU A 51 -30.82 -8.79 1.48
C GLU A 51 -30.60 -7.44 2.17
N LEU A 52 -29.66 -7.37 3.11
CA LEU A 52 -29.29 -6.14 3.81
C LEU A 52 -28.77 -5.06 2.83
N CYS A 53 -28.00 -5.45 1.81
CA CYS A 53 -27.45 -4.53 0.81
C CYS A 53 -28.52 -3.89 -0.09
N LYS A 54 -29.76 -4.38 -0.12
CA LYS A 54 -30.82 -3.85 -0.99
C LYS A 54 -31.47 -2.57 -0.45
N THR A 55 -31.20 -2.19 0.80
CA THR A 55 -31.93 -1.09 1.46
C THR A 55 -31.30 0.27 1.23
N ASP A 56 -30.10 0.50 1.79
CA ASP A 56 -29.44 1.80 1.82
C ASP A 56 -28.01 1.61 1.31
N GLU A 57 -27.64 2.35 0.27
CA GLU A 57 -26.29 2.30 -0.29
C GLU A 57 -25.24 2.82 0.71
N GLU A 58 -25.58 3.82 1.53
CA GLU A 58 -24.69 4.39 2.55
C GLU A 58 -24.15 3.33 3.53
N LEU A 59 -24.93 2.28 3.78
CA LEU A 59 -24.53 1.17 4.66
C LEU A 59 -23.28 0.47 4.14
N LEU A 60 -23.10 0.41 2.82
CA LEU A 60 -21.98 -0.28 2.17
C LEU A 60 -20.64 0.41 2.47
N GLY A 61 -20.64 1.71 2.77
CA GLY A 61 -19.45 2.47 3.12
C GLY A 61 -19.04 2.34 4.60
N THR A 62 -19.71 1.49 5.38
CA THR A 62 -19.49 1.42 6.83
C THR A 62 -18.45 0.37 7.19
N LYS A 63 -17.71 0.62 8.27
CA LYS A 63 -16.71 -0.34 8.81
C LYS A 63 -17.29 -1.72 9.10
N THR A 64 -18.57 -1.79 9.46
CA THR A 64 -19.23 -3.07 9.73
C THR A 64 -19.40 -3.89 8.46
N VAL A 65 -19.80 -3.25 7.35
CA VAL A 65 -19.87 -3.90 6.04
C VAL A 65 -18.47 -4.26 5.53
N GLU A 66 -17.50 -3.36 5.67
CA GLU A 66 -16.10 -3.63 5.34
C GLU A 66 -15.60 -4.90 6.04
N HIS A 67 -15.89 -5.04 7.35
CA HIS A 67 -15.49 -6.19 8.15
C HIS A 67 -16.18 -7.49 7.72
N PHE A 68 -17.46 -7.42 7.36
CA PHE A 68 -18.17 -8.57 6.80
C PHE A 68 -17.53 -9.02 5.48
N LEU A 69 -17.34 -8.09 4.54
CA LEU A 69 -16.79 -8.35 3.21
C LEU A 69 -15.38 -8.95 3.30
N TYR A 70 -14.53 -8.42 4.17
CA TYR A 70 -13.17 -8.92 4.40
C TYR A 70 -13.14 -10.44 4.62
N TYR A 71 -14.05 -10.96 5.44
CA TYR A 71 -14.13 -12.40 5.69
C TYR A 71 -14.95 -13.15 4.65
N ALA A 72 -16.07 -12.60 4.19
CA ALA A 72 -17.02 -13.33 3.35
C ALA A 72 -16.50 -13.54 1.92
N LEU A 73 -15.80 -12.55 1.36
CA LEU A 73 -15.33 -12.55 -0.03
C LEU A 73 -14.40 -13.71 -0.37
N GLN A 74 -13.61 -14.20 0.59
CA GLN A 74 -12.68 -15.31 0.36
C GLN A 74 -13.39 -16.63 -0.01
N THR A 75 -14.64 -16.82 0.39
CA THR A 75 -15.40 -18.05 0.10
C THR A 75 -16.61 -17.83 -0.79
N HIS A 76 -17.18 -16.61 -0.81
CA HIS A 76 -18.41 -16.26 -1.53
C HIS A 76 -18.19 -15.12 -2.52
N PHE A 77 -17.03 -15.10 -3.18
CA PHE A 77 -16.70 -14.03 -4.13
C PHE A 77 -17.76 -13.91 -5.23
N ARG A 78 -18.21 -15.04 -5.79
CA ARG A 78 -19.14 -15.01 -6.93
C ARG A 78 -20.50 -14.43 -6.55
N GLU A 79 -21.01 -14.75 -5.36
CA GLU A 79 -22.27 -14.17 -4.87
C GLU A 79 -22.14 -12.69 -4.51
N LEU A 80 -20.97 -12.28 -3.98
CA LEU A 80 -20.73 -10.91 -3.50
C LEU A 80 -20.14 -9.97 -4.56
N LYS A 81 -19.68 -10.50 -5.69
CA LYS A 81 -19.10 -9.71 -6.80
C LYS A 81 -20.03 -8.58 -7.27
N PRO A 82 -21.35 -8.80 -7.47
CA PRO A 82 -22.25 -7.71 -7.86
C PRO A 82 -22.28 -6.56 -6.85
N VAL A 83 -22.16 -6.86 -5.54
CA VAL A 83 -22.09 -5.83 -4.49
C VAL A 83 -20.79 -5.03 -4.62
N LEU A 84 -19.64 -5.69 -4.82
CA LEU A 84 -18.39 -4.99 -5.07
C LEU A 84 -18.43 -4.13 -6.34
N GLU A 85 -19.03 -4.63 -7.41
CA GLU A 85 -19.20 -3.88 -8.65
C GLU A 85 -20.07 -2.64 -8.46
N GLN A 86 -21.16 -2.76 -7.70
CA GLN A 86 -21.98 -1.62 -7.29
C GLN A 86 -21.17 -0.63 -6.47
N MET A 87 -20.42 -1.10 -5.46
CA MET A 87 -19.66 -0.22 -4.58
C MET A 87 -18.59 0.58 -5.32
N ILE A 88 -17.86 -0.07 -6.24
CA ILE A 88 -16.86 0.57 -7.11
C ILE A 88 -17.50 1.61 -8.04
N SER A 89 -18.75 1.40 -8.45
CA SER A 89 -19.45 2.31 -9.36
C SER A 89 -20.32 3.36 -8.64
N SER A 90 -20.29 3.41 -7.31
CA SER A 90 -21.08 4.32 -6.50
C SER A 90 -20.64 5.78 -6.65
N GLU A 91 -21.57 6.71 -6.41
CA GLU A 91 -21.26 8.14 -6.30
C GLU A 91 -20.89 8.54 -4.86
N LEU A 92 -21.14 7.66 -3.88
CA LEU A 92 -20.84 7.90 -2.48
C LEU A 92 -19.38 7.54 -2.19
N LEU A 93 -18.60 8.55 -1.76
CA LEU A 93 -17.17 8.42 -1.54
C LEU A 93 -16.79 7.23 -0.63
N GLU A 94 -17.44 7.10 0.53
CA GLU A 94 -17.13 6.03 1.50
C GLU A 94 -17.43 4.63 0.93
N VAL A 95 -18.44 4.53 0.07
CA VAL A 95 -18.82 3.29 -0.59
C VAL A 95 -17.77 2.90 -1.63
N VAL A 96 -17.31 3.86 -2.44
CA VAL A 96 -16.22 3.67 -3.42
C VAL A 96 -14.93 3.24 -2.72
N ILE A 97 -14.54 3.93 -1.65
CA ILE A 97 -13.33 3.61 -0.88
C ILE A 97 -13.40 2.18 -0.35
N THR A 98 -14.51 1.82 0.28
CA THR A 98 -14.70 0.47 0.85
C THR A 98 -14.66 -0.59 -0.25
N GLY A 99 -15.37 -0.37 -1.36
CA GLY A 99 -15.44 -1.31 -2.48
C GLY A 99 -14.08 -1.51 -3.16
N ALA A 100 -13.36 -0.42 -3.42
CA ALA A 100 -12.04 -0.46 -4.03
C ALA A 100 -11.01 -1.16 -3.14
N LYS A 101 -11.02 -0.89 -1.83
CA LYS A 101 -10.15 -1.58 -0.86
C LYS A 101 -10.41 -3.08 -0.84
N GLN A 102 -11.67 -3.50 -0.74
CA GLN A 102 -12.03 -4.91 -0.69
C GLN A 102 -11.69 -5.64 -1.99
N ALA A 103 -11.92 -5.01 -3.15
CA ALA A 103 -11.54 -5.57 -4.45
C ALA A 103 -10.02 -5.74 -4.61
N CYS A 104 -9.24 -4.70 -4.26
CA CYS A 104 -7.78 -4.76 -4.34
C CYS A 104 -7.17 -5.73 -3.33
N LEU A 105 -7.79 -5.88 -2.15
CA LEU A 105 -7.32 -6.81 -1.14
C LEU A 105 -7.61 -8.25 -1.54
N LEU A 106 -8.81 -8.52 -2.06
CA LEU A 106 -9.20 -9.84 -2.53
C LEU A 106 -8.35 -10.29 -3.73
N SER A 107 -7.96 -9.38 -4.63
CA SER A 107 -7.13 -9.72 -5.79
C SER A 107 -5.75 -10.26 -5.41
N LEU A 108 -5.29 -10.03 -4.18
CA LEU A 108 -4.03 -10.60 -3.69
C LEU A 108 -4.13 -12.12 -3.45
N VAL A 109 -5.32 -12.65 -3.21
CA VAL A 109 -5.56 -14.06 -2.88
C VAL A 109 -6.46 -14.79 -3.87
N ASN A 110 -7.15 -14.06 -4.76
CA ASN A 110 -8.11 -14.62 -5.70
C ASN A 110 -7.99 -13.94 -7.08
N ASP A 111 -7.49 -14.69 -8.06
CA ASP A 111 -7.29 -14.20 -9.42
C ASP A 111 -8.58 -13.76 -10.12
N GLU A 112 -9.75 -14.32 -9.75
CA GLU A 112 -11.05 -13.90 -10.31
C GLU A 112 -11.38 -12.43 -9.96
N ALA A 113 -10.75 -11.86 -8.92
CA ALA A 113 -10.91 -10.47 -8.51
C ALA A 113 -9.92 -9.50 -9.19
N ASN A 114 -8.94 -10.01 -9.96
CA ASN A 114 -7.91 -9.17 -10.60
C ASN A 114 -8.51 -8.10 -11.52
N ASP A 115 -9.61 -8.38 -12.20
CA ASP A 115 -10.25 -7.39 -13.08
C ASP A 115 -10.91 -6.25 -12.31
N LEU A 116 -11.40 -6.50 -11.09
CA LEU A 116 -11.90 -5.44 -10.21
C LEU A 116 -10.75 -4.56 -9.70
N ALA A 117 -9.62 -5.16 -9.33
CA ALA A 117 -8.43 -4.42 -8.93
C ALA A 117 -7.87 -3.55 -10.08
N LYS A 118 -7.82 -4.08 -11.31
CA LYS A 118 -7.44 -3.30 -12.51
C LYS A 118 -8.38 -2.13 -12.75
N ARG A 119 -9.69 -2.32 -12.60
CA ARG A 119 -10.68 -1.22 -12.67
C ARG A 119 -10.38 -0.13 -11.63
N CYS A 120 -9.97 -0.52 -10.41
CA CYS A 120 -9.60 0.45 -9.38
C CYS A 120 -8.30 1.21 -9.74
N LEU A 121 -7.29 0.50 -10.24
CA LEU A 121 -6.01 1.08 -10.69
C LEU A 121 -6.15 2.06 -11.86
N SER A 122 -7.22 1.94 -12.65
CA SER A 122 -7.53 2.84 -13.77
C SER A 122 -8.75 3.75 -13.52
N GLY A 123 -9.29 3.72 -12.30
CA GLY A 123 -10.50 4.46 -11.92
C GLY A 123 -10.23 5.92 -11.58
N THR A 124 -11.13 6.53 -10.80
CA THR A 124 -10.96 7.90 -10.28
C THR A 124 -9.84 7.99 -9.24
N GLU A 125 -9.47 9.21 -8.82
CA GLU A 125 -8.48 9.46 -7.76
C GLU A 125 -8.71 8.57 -6.53
N ASN A 126 -9.94 8.51 -6.03
CA ASN A 126 -10.28 7.73 -4.83
C ASN A 126 -10.09 6.21 -5.00
N HIS A 127 -10.30 5.69 -6.21
CA HIS A 127 -10.03 4.29 -6.50
C HIS A 127 -8.54 3.99 -6.43
N ARG A 128 -7.72 4.86 -7.05
CA ARG A 128 -6.27 4.67 -7.13
C ARG A 128 -5.60 4.89 -5.78
N ILE A 129 -6.08 5.84 -4.98
CA ILE A 129 -5.69 6.01 -3.56
C ILE A 129 -6.00 4.73 -2.79
N SER A 130 -7.23 4.22 -2.88
CA SER A 130 -7.64 3.00 -2.16
C SER A 130 -6.81 1.78 -2.57
N ALA A 131 -6.51 1.64 -3.87
CA ALA A 131 -5.63 0.60 -4.39
C ALA A 131 -4.19 0.73 -3.85
N ALA A 132 -3.63 1.94 -3.87
CA ALA A 132 -2.30 2.24 -3.34
C ALA A 132 -2.20 1.86 -1.85
N GLU A 133 -3.19 2.20 -1.02
CA GLU A 133 -3.20 1.84 0.41
C GLU A 133 -3.07 0.33 0.62
N ILE A 134 -3.83 -0.46 -0.14
CA ILE A 134 -3.79 -1.92 -0.04
C ILE A 134 -2.44 -2.47 -0.50
N PHE A 135 -1.92 -2.04 -1.64
CA PHE A 135 -0.68 -2.60 -2.19
C PHE A 135 0.55 -2.18 -1.39
N VAL A 136 0.58 -0.94 -0.87
CA VAL A 136 1.61 -0.48 0.07
C VAL A 136 1.60 -1.35 1.34
N ALA A 137 0.42 -1.59 1.92
CA ALA A 137 0.30 -2.35 3.16
C ALA A 137 0.71 -3.82 3.01
N ASN A 138 0.60 -4.39 1.80
CA ASN A 138 0.82 -5.82 1.55
C ASN A 138 2.10 -6.14 0.76
N LEU A 139 2.85 -5.14 0.27
CA LEU A 139 4.05 -5.32 -0.55
C LEU A 139 5.11 -6.27 0.05
N ARG A 140 5.29 -6.21 1.37
CA ARG A 140 6.28 -7.02 2.10
C ARG A 140 5.81 -8.46 2.37
N SER A 141 4.56 -8.79 2.05
CA SER A 141 4.08 -10.16 2.10
C SER A 141 4.56 -10.94 0.88
N GLY A 142 5.46 -11.90 1.08
CA GLY A 142 6.08 -12.66 -0.02
C GLY A 142 5.09 -13.32 -0.98
N TYR A 143 3.91 -13.72 -0.49
CA TYR A 143 2.87 -14.33 -1.33
C TYR A 143 2.20 -13.32 -2.28
N PHE A 144 2.13 -12.04 -1.91
CA PHE A 144 1.44 -10.98 -2.66
C PHE A 144 2.37 -10.09 -3.49
N ARG A 145 3.68 -10.32 -3.34
CA ARG A 145 4.74 -9.40 -3.73
C ARG A 145 4.68 -8.98 -5.19
N GLU A 146 4.61 -9.93 -6.13
CA GLU A 146 4.69 -9.63 -7.58
C GLU A 146 3.54 -8.71 -8.02
N PHE A 147 2.31 -9.00 -7.57
CA PHE A 147 1.15 -8.20 -7.93
C PHE A 147 1.20 -6.80 -7.29
N CYS A 148 1.62 -6.71 -6.02
CA CYS A 148 1.82 -5.43 -5.34
C CYS A 148 2.89 -4.59 -6.05
N GLU A 149 4.06 -5.16 -6.35
CA GLU A 149 5.14 -4.44 -7.05
C GLU A 149 4.68 -3.90 -8.39
N LYS A 150 4.08 -4.74 -9.23
CA LYS A 150 3.60 -4.31 -10.55
C LYS A 150 2.58 -3.18 -10.45
N SER A 151 1.68 -3.25 -9.47
CA SER A 151 0.65 -2.23 -9.24
C SER A 151 1.25 -0.92 -8.74
N LEU A 152 2.21 -0.96 -7.81
CA LEU A 152 2.90 0.24 -7.30
C LEU A 152 3.77 0.90 -8.37
N ILE A 153 4.45 0.11 -9.22
CA ILE A 153 5.24 0.63 -10.36
C ILE A 153 4.36 1.48 -11.29
N GLN A 154 3.13 1.05 -11.57
CA GLN A 154 2.18 1.84 -12.35
C GLN A 154 1.84 3.17 -11.64
N LEU A 155 1.62 3.14 -10.33
CA LEU A 155 1.16 4.29 -9.54
C LEU A 155 2.27 5.33 -9.25
N PHE A 156 3.55 4.99 -9.39
CA PHE A 156 4.63 5.97 -9.25
C PHE A 156 4.59 7.10 -10.29
N ASN A 157 3.93 6.89 -11.43
CA ASN A 157 3.71 7.89 -12.46
C ASN A 157 2.24 8.31 -12.57
N ASP A 158 1.47 8.14 -11.49
CA ASP A 158 0.06 8.57 -11.46
C ASP A 158 -0.05 10.07 -11.77
N PRO A 159 -1.06 10.52 -12.54
CA PRO A 159 -1.26 11.95 -12.78
C PRO A 159 -1.55 12.73 -11.49
N ASP A 160 -2.14 12.09 -10.48
CA ASP A 160 -2.47 12.71 -9.20
C ASP A 160 -1.30 12.65 -8.21
N GLU A 161 -0.93 13.79 -7.62
CA GLU A 161 0.15 13.88 -6.65
C GLU A 161 -0.12 13.10 -5.38
N LYS A 162 -1.35 13.08 -4.86
CA LYS A 162 -1.68 12.35 -3.63
C LYS A 162 -1.50 10.85 -3.81
N VAL A 163 -1.81 10.32 -5.00
CA VAL A 163 -1.60 8.90 -5.32
C VAL A 163 -0.10 8.60 -5.34
N ARG A 164 0.71 9.44 -6.00
CA ARG A 164 2.17 9.29 -6.02
C ARG A 164 2.76 9.36 -4.61
N ASP A 165 2.30 10.31 -3.81
CA ASP A 165 2.72 10.54 -2.43
C ASP A 165 2.48 9.31 -1.56
N LEU A 166 1.26 8.79 -1.60
CA LEU A 166 0.88 7.59 -0.85
C LEU A 166 1.69 6.37 -1.32
N THR A 167 1.82 6.17 -2.63
CA THR A 167 2.55 5.04 -3.22
C THR A 167 4.03 5.05 -2.80
N SER A 168 4.65 6.23 -2.73
CA SER A 168 6.04 6.40 -2.30
C SER A 168 6.31 5.92 -0.88
N THR A 169 5.27 5.88 -0.03
CA THR A 169 5.40 5.41 1.36
C THR A 169 5.67 3.91 1.48
N CYS A 170 5.61 3.16 0.37
CA CYS A 170 5.95 1.73 0.35
C CYS A 170 7.35 1.45 0.92
N PHE A 171 8.30 2.39 0.83
CA PHE A 171 9.64 2.21 1.34
C PHE A 171 9.79 2.39 2.87
N ARG A 172 8.80 2.96 3.57
CA ARG A 172 8.92 3.36 4.99
C ARG A 172 9.23 2.24 5.98
N LYS A 173 8.74 1.04 5.70
CA LYS A 173 8.78 -0.09 6.64
C LYS A 173 9.82 -1.14 6.27
N PHE A 174 10.69 -0.85 5.32
CA PHE A 174 11.78 -1.76 4.97
C PHE A 174 12.88 -1.73 6.03
N GLU A 175 13.34 -2.91 6.44
CA GLU A 175 14.37 -3.07 7.47
C GLU A 175 15.39 -4.14 7.08
N GLY A 176 16.55 -4.14 7.75
CA GLY A 176 17.56 -5.17 7.59
C GLY A 176 18.03 -5.32 6.15
N GLU A 177 17.85 -6.51 5.57
CA GLU A 177 18.33 -6.86 4.23
C GLU A 177 17.23 -6.84 3.15
N GLU A 178 16.00 -6.47 3.52
CA GLU A 178 14.81 -6.67 2.68
C GLU A 178 14.86 -5.91 1.35
N LEU A 179 15.38 -4.68 1.33
CA LEU A 179 15.44 -3.84 0.12
C LEU A 179 16.21 -4.49 -1.02
N GLY A 180 17.18 -5.36 -0.71
CA GLY A 180 17.93 -6.10 -1.73
C GLY A 180 17.05 -6.99 -2.60
N ASN A 181 15.86 -7.35 -2.11
CA ASN A 181 14.90 -8.13 -2.89
C ASN A 181 14.15 -7.25 -3.91
N TYR A 182 14.02 -5.94 -3.70
CA TYR A 182 13.08 -5.06 -4.41
C TYR A 182 13.75 -4.15 -5.46
N ILE A 183 14.81 -4.64 -6.13
CA ILE A 183 15.62 -3.82 -7.04
C ILE A 183 14.79 -3.22 -8.18
N ASN A 184 13.95 -4.03 -8.85
CA ASN A 184 13.10 -3.54 -9.95
C ASN A 184 12.13 -2.44 -9.49
N LEU A 185 11.60 -2.55 -8.27
CA LEU A 185 10.72 -1.53 -7.69
C LEU A 185 11.48 -0.22 -7.42
N ILE A 186 12.71 -0.33 -6.90
CA ILE A 186 13.58 0.82 -6.63
C ILE A 186 13.95 1.52 -7.95
N GLU A 187 14.37 0.77 -8.97
CA GLU A 187 14.70 1.32 -10.28
C GLU A 187 13.52 2.06 -10.91
N ALA A 188 12.34 1.41 -10.92
CA ALA A 188 11.12 2.02 -11.43
C ALA A 188 10.71 3.28 -10.65
N PHE A 189 10.91 3.28 -9.32
CA PHE A 189 10.66 4.48 -8.51
C PHE A 189 11.62 5.59 -8.88
N VAL A 190 12.94 5.33 -8.96
CA VAL A 190 13.97 6.31 -9.32
C VAL A 190 13.72 6.94 -10.71
N ASP A 191 13.11 6.21 -11.64
CA ASP A 191 12.72 6.70 -12.97
C ASP A 191 11.37 7.45 -13.00
N SER A 192 10.64 7.50 -11.90
CA SER A 192 9.28 8.01 -11.85
C SER A 192 9.14 9.49 -11.48
N GLN A 193 7.94 10.03 -11.71
CA GLN A 193 7.55 11.36 -11.21
C GLN A 193 7.49 11.42 -9.68
N ALA A 194 7.11 10.33 -9.00
CA ALA A 194 7.00 10.29 -7.55
C ALA A 194 8.34 10.55 -6.84
N PHE A 195 9.45 10.08 -7.42
CA PHE A 195 10.78 10.25 -6.83
C PHE A 195 11.20 11.72 -6.66
N LYS A 196 10.81 12.60 -7.58
CA LYS A 196 11.21 14.01 -7.60
C LYS A 196 10.91 14.76 -6.30
N HIS A 197 9.87 14.34 -5.57
CA HIS A 197 9.45 15.00 -4.33
C HIS A 197 9.41 14.06 -3.12
N LYS A 198 9.49 12.73 -3.33
CA LYS A 198 9.27 11.72 -2.26
C LYS A 198 10.37 10.68 -2.12
N ALA A 199 11.59 11.00 -2.55
CA ALA A 199 12.73 10.10 -2.41
C ALA A 199 13.13 9.78 -0.94
N TYR A 200 12.70 10.58 0.04
CA TYR A 200 13.13 10.46 1.43
C TYR A 200 12.94 9.07 2.04
N ASP A 201 11.75 8.46 1.87
CA ASP A 201 11.44 7.17 2.48
C ASP A 201 12.37 6.05 1.96
N LEU A 202 12.73 6.09 0.67
CA LEU A 202 13.71 5.17 0.08
C LEU A 202 15.13 5.45 0.58
N ILE A 203 15.55 6.71 0.59
CA ILE A 203 16.90 7.11 1.04
C ILE A 203 17.11 6.73 2.51
N TYR A 204 16.10 6.96 3.34
CA TYR A 204 16.11 6.55 4.74
C TYR A 204 16.19 5.02 4.88
N GLY A 205 15.38 4.27 4.13
CA GLY A 205 15.45 2.81 4.12
C GLY A 205 16.84 2.27 3.71
N LEU A 206 17.45 2.89 2.70
CA LEU A 206 18.80 2.55 2.25
C LEU A 206 19.88 2.91 3.28
N GLU A 207 19.70 3.96 4.08
CA GLU A 207 20.61 4.26 5.19
C GLU A 207 20.51 3.20 6.30
N LYS A 208 19.29 2.78 6.63
CA LYS A 208 19.02 1.81 7.70
C LYS A 208 19.32 0.36 7.34
N THR A 209 19.51 0.03 6.06
CA THR A 209 19.83 -1.34 5.67
C THR A 209 21.15 -1.81 6.28
N THR A 210 21.18 -3.03 6.82
CA THR A 210 22.39 -3.68 7.32
C THR A 210 23.12 -4.48 6.24
N ALA A 211 22.46 -4.73 5.11
CA ALA A 211 23.02 -5.50 4.00
C ALA A 211 24.09 -4.72 3.21
N LYS A 212 24.70 -5.39 2.23
CA LYS A 212 25.41 -4.68 1.16
C LYS A 212 24.42 -3.77 0.42
N LEU A 213 24.81 -2.54 0.13
CA LEU A 213 23.96 -1.63 -0.63
C LEU A 213 23.72 -2.19 -2.04
N PRO A 214 22.48 -2.18 -2.53
CA PRO A 214 22.17 -2.50 -3.93
C PRO A 214 22.96 -1.64 -4.91
N GLU A 215 23.28 -2.17 -6.10
CA GLU A 215 23.99 -1.39 -7.12
C GLU A 215 23.21 -0.13 -7.56
N VAL A 216 21.87 -0.19 -7.53
CA VAL A 216 20.98 0.94 -7.84
C VAL A 216 21.12 2.12 -6.86
N THR A 217 21.68 1.91 -5.65
CA THR A 217 21.82 2.98 -4.65
C THR A 217 22.63 4.18 -5.15
N LEU A 218 23.64 3.96 -5.99
CA LEU A 218 24.40 5.07 -6.57
C LEU A 218 23.51 5.95 -7.46
N SER A 219 22.67 5.34 -8.29
CA SER A 219 21.72 6.07 -9.14
C SER A 219 20.63 6.78 -8.33
N VAL A 220 20.21 6.21 -7.19
CA VAL A 220 19.33 6.91 -6.23
C VAL A 220 20.00 8.21 -5.78
N CYS A 221 21.26 8.16 -5.35
CA CYS A 221 22.00 9.35 -4.90
C CYS A 221 22.17 10.38 -6.02
N GLU A 222 22.56 9.96 -7.22
CA GLU A 222 22.74 10.84 -8.38
C GLU A 222 21.46 11.63 -8.70
N LYS A 223 20.34 10.91 -8.87
CA LYS A 223 19.06 11.55 -9.18
C LYS A 223 18.54 12.40 -8.05
N PHE A 224 18.78 12.01 -6.81
CA PHE A 224 18.36 12.80 -5.67
C PHE A 224 19.04 14.17 -5.68
N ILE A 225 20.36 14.20 -5.90
CA ILE A 225 21.13 15.45 -5.97
C ILE A 225 20.76 16.28 -7.20
N GLU A 226 20.41 15.66 -8.33
CA GLU A 226 19.93 16.38 -9.52
C GLU A 226 18.58 17.07 -9.32
N ASN A 227 17.70 16.48 -8.52
CA ASN A 227 16.34 17.00 -8.28
C ASN A 227 16.26 17.91 -7.04
N LEU A 228 17.37 18.11 -6.31
CA LEU A 228 17.33 18.75 -5.00
C LEU A 228 17.02 20.26 -5.09
N ALA A 229 16.04 20.70 -4.30
CA ALA A 229 16.07 22.02 -3.69
C ALA A 229 16.86 21.88 -2.36
N PRO A 230 17.73 22.83 -1.99
CA PRO A 230 18.65 22.69 -0.85
C PRO A 230 17.88 22.47 0.47
N ASP A 231 17.81 21.22 0.94
CA ASP A 231 17.36 20.82 2.27
C ASP A 231 18.44 19.94 2.93
N THR A 232 18.90 20.35 4.11
CA THR A 232 20.14 19.91 4.75
C THR A 232 20.04 18.54 5.43
N GLY A 233 18.82 18.09 5.75
CA GLY A 233 18.61 16.80 6.44
C GLY A 233 18.87 15.59 5.53
N SER A 234 18.50 15.70 4.26
CA SER A 234 18.63 14.58 3.31
C SER A 234 20.03 14.48 2.70
N THR A 235 20.78 15.59 2.64
CA THR A 235 22.16 15.61 2.14
C THR A 235 23.14 14.90 3.08
N ASP A 236 22.91 14.92 4.40
CA ASP A 236 23.67 14.11 5.37
C ASP A 236 23.51 12.61 5.10
N ILE A 237 22.28 12.15 4.88
CA ILE A 237 21.99 10.73 4.61
C ILE A 237 22.66 10.29 3.31
N VAL A 238 22.57 11.10 2.27
CA VAL A 238 23.22 10.81 0.97
C VAL A 238 24.74 10.75 1.11
N SER A 239 25.35 11.65 1.89
CA SER A 239 26.79 11.62 2.15
C SER A 239 27.24 10.30 2.78
N LYS A 240 26.50 9.81 3.79
CA LYS A 240 26.74 8.50 4.42
C LYS A 240 26.61 7.36 3.43
N LEU A 241 25.58 7.39 2.57
CA LEU A 241 25.40 6.38 1.52
C LEU A 241 26.57 6.38 0.54
N LEU A 242 27.02 7.54 0.05
CA LEU A 242 28.14 7.65 -0.89
C LEU A 242 29.45 7.08 -0.32
N ILE A 243 29.77 7.38 0.94
CA ILE A 243 30.95 6.81 1.63
C ILE A 243 30.84 5.28 1.74
N ARG A 244 29.64 4.78 2.07
CA ARG A 244 29.39 3.34 2.15
C ARG A 244 29.50 2.66 0.79
N ILE A 245 28.99 3.25 -0.29
CA ILE A 245 29.15 2.73 -1.66
C ILE A 245 30.63 2.73 -2.05
N TYR A 246 31.34 3.83 -1.83
CA TYR A 246 32.76 3.97 -2.14
C TYR A 246 33.61 2.91 -1.46
N SER A 247 33.36 2.65 -0.16
CA SER A 247 34.08 1.63 0.61
C SER A 247 33.72 0.20 0.18
N GLN A 248 32.47 -0.06 -0.19
CA GLN A 248 32.01 -1.38 -0.65
C GLN A 248 32.41 -1.71 -2.09
N SER A 249 32.65 -0.71 -2.93
CA SER A 249 32.95 -0.90 -4.34
C SER A 249 34.40 -1.32 -4.60
N LYS A 250 34.57 -2.23 -5.57
CA LYS A 250 35.86 -2.57 -6.18
C LYS A 250 36.04 -1.95 -7.56
N LYS A 251 34.98 -1.38 -8.14
CA LYS A 251 34.99 -0.81 -9.50
C LYS A 251 35.46 0.65 -9.42
N GLN A 252 36.51 0.99 -10.16
CA GLN A 252 37.05 2.36 -10.14
C GLN A 252 36.06 3.40 -10.67
N ASP A 253 35.21 3.01 -11.61
CA ASP A 253 34.15 3.86 -12.16
C ASP A 253 33.12 4.29 -11.09
N GLU A 254 32.60 3.32 -10.31
CA GLU A 254 31.67 3.60 -9.21
C GLU A 254 32.31 4.51 -8.15
N LYS A 255 33.56 4.27 -7.78
CA LYS A 255 34.30 5.12 -6.84
C LYS A 255 34.44 6.56 -7.35
N LYS A 256 34.76 6.72 -8.64
CA LYS A 256 34.87 8.03 -9.26
C LYS A 256 33.52 8.76 -9.23
N ARG A 257 32.44 8.09 -9.63
CA ARG A 257 31.08 8.65 -9.58
C ARG A 257 30.68 9.08 -8.18
N CYS A 258 31.02 8.31 -7.13
CA CYS A 258 30.79 8.75 -5.76
C CYS A 258 31.50 10.07 -5.44
N LEU A 259 32.77 10.22 -5.84
CA LEU A 259 33.53 11.45 -5.63
C LEU A 259 32.95 12.63 -6.43
N ASP A 260 32.55 12.40 -7.69
CA ASP A 260 31.92 13.43 -8.52
C ASP A 260 30.63 13.98 -7.88
N ILE A 261 29.83 13.12 -7.22
CA ILE A 261 28.62 13.54 -6.49
C ILE A 261 29.00 14.33 -5.22
N VAL A 262 29.99 13.86 -4.46
CA VAL A 262 30.49 14.58 -3.27
C VAL A 262 30.98 15.98 -3.63
N ASP A 263 31.74 16.11 -4.72
CA ASP A 263 32.23 17.41 -5.19
C ASP A 263 31.08 18.34 -5.58
N ARG A 264 30.04 17.82 -6.25
CA ARG A 264 28.82 18.59 -6.55
C ARG A 264 28.11 19.06 -5.29
N MET A 265 27.96 18.18 -4.30
CA MET A 265 27.35 18.53 -3.01
C MET A 265 28.15 19.61 -2.27
N ALA A 266 29.48 19.55 -2.31
CA ALA A 266 30.35 20.56 -1.71
C ALA A 266 30.28 21.93 -2.41
N GLN A 267 29.96 21.96 -3.70
CA GLN A 267 29.76 23.20 -4.45
C GLN A 267 28.39 23.85 -4.21
N CYS A 268 27.37 23.05 -3.89
CA CYS A 268 26.00 23.52 -3.68
C CYS A 268 25.70 23.93 -2.23
N GLU A 269 26.38 23.36 -1.23
CA GLU A 269 26.15 23.62 0.19
C GLU A 269 27.39 24.22 0.88
N SER A 270 27.22 25.23 1.73
CA SER A 270 28.20 25.65 2.75
C SER A 270 28.24 24.59 3.87
N ASN A 271 28.89 23.46 3.60
CA ASN A 271 28.50 22.18 4.21
C ASN A 271 29.32 21.78 5.46
N ILE A 272 28.74 21.86 6.66
CA ILE A 272 29.35 21.34 7.91
C ILE A 272 29.21 19.81 8.02
N SER A 273 28.16 19.21 7.43
CA SER A 273 27.83 17.78 7.55
C SER A 273 28.76 16.87 6.73
N LEU A 274 29.14 17.27 5.52
CA LEU A 274 30.10 16.53 4.69
C LEU A 274 31.45 16.35 5.41
N TYR A 275 31.97 17.41 6.03
CA TYR A 275 33.21 17.34 6.83
C TYR A 275 33.07 16.41 8.04
N GLN A 276 31.89 16.37 8.69
CA GLN A 276 31.64 15.45 9.80
C GLN A 276 31.63 13.99 9.35
N ALA A 277 31.00 13.68 8.22
CA ALA A 277 30.95 12.33 7.67
C ALA A 277 32.35 11.84 7.24
N LEU A 278 33.14 12.69 6.59
CA LEU A 278 34.53 12.38 6.22
C LEU A 278 35.41 12.16 7.46
N HIS A 279 35.31 13.01 8.48
CA HIS A 279 36.08 12.84 9.72
C HIS A 279 35.73 11.56 10.51
N GLN A 280 34.49 11.08 10.42
CA GLN A 280 34.10 9.80 11.02
C GLN A 280 34.66 8.60 10.25
N PHE A 281 34.82 8.71 8.93
CA PHE A 281 35.38 7.64 8.10
C PHE A 281 36.90 7.48 8.28
N GLU A 282 37.62 8.56 8.59
CA GLU A 282 39.08 8.55 8.80
C GLU A 282 39.51 7.97 10.17
N ARG A 283 38.57 7.63 11.05
CA ARG A 283 38.83 7.00 12.36
C ARG A 283 38.59 5.50 12.35
#